data_AF-A0A1S8WPZ8-F1
#
_entry.id   AF-A0A1S8WPZ8-F1
#
_cell.length_a   1.000
_cell.length_b   1.000
_cell.length_c   1.000
_cell.angle_alpha   90.00
_cell.angle_beta   90.00
_cell.angle_gamma   90.00
#
_symmetry.space_group_name_H-M   'P 1'
#
loop_
_entity.id
_entity.type
_entity.pdbx_description
1 polymer ?
#
loop_
_entity_poly.entity_id
_entity_poly.type
_entity_poly.pdbx_seq_one_letter_code
_entity_poly.pdbx_strand_id
1 'polypeptide(L)'
;NLSFDVDNDKLYDFFADFGALEFAKVVKDPVTSHSRGTGFVKFTRAVDAACVLADSCEPQASFFNAARFTLDNRTMHLSMAISREEVQQLKSTKNTTAESTDSNRPALNQADHLHQTGRNLHLARVGLIRPGTAAAEGLTAQDLAKREALLHEKKAKLKNPNIFISDLRLCLRNLPLTVTDEDLRQICADILSDKGKKRRIT
;
A
#
# COMPACT_ATOMS: atom_id res chain seq x y z
N ASN A 1 -2.64 -11.71 -12.92
CA ASN A 1 -2.69 -10.33 -12.33
C ASN A 1 -3.77 -9.54 -13.03
N LEU A 2 -4.64 -8.85 -12.29
CA LEU A 2 -5.72 -8.03 -12.87
C LEU A 2 -5.14 -6.73 -13.46
N SER A 3 -5.74 -6.22 -14.55
CA SER A 3 -5.41 -4.89 -15.06
C SER A 3 -5.78 -3.78 -14.04
N PHE A 4 -5.06 -2.67 -14.06
CA PHE A 4 -5.24 -1.60 -13.08
C PHE A 4 -6.48 -0.74 -13.38
N ASP A 5 -6.93 -0.73 -14.63
CA ASP A 5 -8.09 0.03 -15.13
C ASP A 5 -9.42 -0.76 -15.01
N VAL A 6 -9.37 -1.91 -14.35
CA VAL A 6 -10.54 -2.76 -14.11
C VAL A 6 -11.29 -2.26 -12.90
N ASP A 7 -12.56 -1.96 -13.10
CA ASP A 7 -13.48 -1.59 -12.04
C ASP A 7 -14.24 -2.81 -11.49
N ASN A 8 -14.90 -2.61 -10.35
CA ASN A 8 -15.66 -3.66 -9.69
C ASN A 8 -16.76 -4.22 -10.59
N ASP A 9 -17.40 -3.36 -11.37
CA ASP A 9 -18.53 -3.72 -12.24
C ASP A 9 -18.06 -4.61 -13.39
N LYS A 10 -16.98 -4.23 -14.08
CA LYS A 10 -16.36 -5.05 -15.13
C LYS A 10 -15.94 -6.43 -14.62
N LEU A 11 -15.41 -6.49 -13.39
CA LEU A 11 -15.04 -7.75 -12.77
C LEU A 11 -16.29 -8.59 -12.45
N TYR A 12 -17.36 -7.96 -11.99
CA TYR A 12 -18.63 -8.62 -11.69
C TYR A 12 -19.24 -9.22 -12.96
N ASP A 13 -19.38 -8.41 -14.01
CA ASP A 13 -19.97 -8.84 -15.29
C ASP A 13 -19.22 -10.02 -15.89
N PHE A 14 -17.88 -10.01 -15.83
CA PHE A 14 -17.05 -11.09 -16.33
C PHE A 14 -17.28 -12.43 -15.62
N PHE A 15 -17.41 -12.41 -14.28
CA PHE A 15 -17.63 -13.64 -13.51
C PHE A 15 -19.10 -14.05 -13.46
N ALA A 16 -20.03 -13.16 -13.82
CA ALA A 16 -21.46 -13.45 -13.86
C ALA A 16 -21.80 -14.51 -14.91
N ASP A 17 -21.03 -14.57 -16.01
CA ASP A 17 -21.17 -15.58 -17.06
C ASP A 17 -20.88 -17.01 -16.56
N PHE A 18 -20.11 -17.15 -15.49
CA PHE A 18 -19.72 -18.45 -14.92
C PHE A 18 -20.65 -18.91 -13.79
N GLY A 19 -21.38 -17.99 -13.15
CA GLY A 19 -22.27 -18.33 -12.06
C GLY A 19 -22.84 -17.12 -11.31
N ALA A 20 -23.78 -17.39 -10.41
CA ALA A 20 -24.39 -16.35 -9.59
C ALA A 20 -23.39 -15.79 -8.56
N LEU A 21 -23.21 -14.47 -8.58
CA LEU A 21 -22.28 -13.73 -7.74
C LEU A 21 -23.01 -13.05 -6.57
N GLU A 22 -22.39 -13.05 -5.40
CA GLU A 22 -22.81 -12.25 -4.26
C GLU A 22 -22.12 -10.88 -4.28
N PHE A 23 -20.81 -10.84 -4.54
CA PHE A 23 -20.08 -9.59 -4.73
C PHE A 23 -18.76 -9.78 -5.51
N ALA A 24 -18.32 -8.71 -6.16
CA ALA A 24 -16.97 -8.57 -6.70
C ALA A 24 -16.34 -7.26 -6.22
N LYS A 25 -15.07 -7.31 -5.80
CA LYS A 25 -14.36 -6.13 -5.26
C LYS A 25 -12.89 -6.14 -5.65
N VAL A 26 -12.48 -5.12 -6.38
CA VAL A 26 -11.08 -4.83 -6.69
C VAL A 26 -10.41 -4.19 -5.47
N VAL A 27 -9.22 -4.69 -5.12
CA VAL A 27 -8.43 -4.16 -4.01
C VAL A 27 -7.73 -2.89 -4.47
N LYS A 28 -8.16 -1.75 -3.94
CA LYS A 28 -7.51 -0.45 -4.14
C LYS A 28 -6.68 -0.07 -2.92
N ASP A 29 -5.54 0.56 -3.13
CA ASP A 29 -4.71 1.11 -2.05
C ASP A 29 -5.45 2.28 -1.37
N PRO A 30 -5.60 2.28 -0.04
CA PRO A 30 -6.34 3.34 0.67
C PRO A 30 -5.73 4.74 0.54
N VAL A 31 -4.42 4.84 0.23
CA VAL A 31 -3.72 6.13 0.13
C VAL A 31 -3.76 6.67 -1.29
N THR A 32 -3.47 5.82 -2.28
CA THR A 32 -3.37 6.22 -3.69
C THR A 32 -4.67 6.02 -4.46
N SER A 33 -5.64 5.30 -3.87
CA SER A 33 -6.90 4.86 -4.52
C SER A 33 -6.70 4.09 -5.82
N HIS A 34 -5.47 3.61 -6.07
CA HIS A 34 -5.12 2.87 -7.27
C HIS A 34 -5.30 1.37 -7.05
N SER A 35 -5.75 0.65 -8.07
CA SER A 35 -5.92 -0.80 -8.03
C SER A 35 -4.59 -1.49 -7.80
N ARG A 36 -4.56 -2.50 -6.91
CA ARG A 36 -3.38 -3.32 -6.65
C ARG A 36 -3.19 -4.45 -7.67
N GLY A 37 -4.06 -4.53 -8.67
CA GLY A 37 -4.08 -5.64 -9.64
C GLY A 37 -4.57 -6.95 -9.03
N THR A 38 -5.28 -6.89 -7.90
CA THR A 38 -5.91 -8.02 -7.22
C THR A 38 -7.36 -7.68 -6.90
N GLY A 39 -8.20 -8.70 -6.84
CA GLY A 39 -9.63 -8.57 -6.53
C GLY A 39 -10.15 -9.82 -5.84
N PHE A 40 -11.30 -9.68 -5.20
CA PHE A 40 -12.02 -10.77 -4.55
C PHE A 40 -13.39 -10.90 -5.17
N VAL A 41 -13.81 -12.13 -5.40
CA VAL A 41 -15.10 -12.47 -5.98
C VAL A 41 -15.72 -13.54 -5.09
N LYS A 42 -16.97 -13.37 -4.70
CA LYS A 42 -17.72 -14.34 -3.91
C LYS A 42 -18.91 -14.81 -4.73
N PHE A 43 -18.96 -16.11 -5.00
CA PHE A 43 -20.10 -16.78 -5.63
C PHE A 43 -21.13 -17.15 -4.58
N THR A 44 -22.40 -17.20 -4.99
CA THR A 44 -23.50 -17.68 -4.13
C THR A 44 -23.38 -19.18 -3.86
N ARG A 45 -22.84 -19.95 -4.82
CA ARG A 45 -22.66 -21.39 -4.73
C ARG A 45 -21.17 -21.74 -4.70
N ALA A 46 -20.78 -22.62 -3.78
CA ALA A 46 -19.41 -23.09 -3.68
C ALA A 46 -18.98 -23.97 -4.87
N VAL A 47 -19.94 -24.63 -5.52
CA VAL A 47 -19.70 -25.49 -6.70
C VAL A 47 -19.19 -24.65 -7.87
N ASP A 48 -19.84 -23.51 -8.14
CA ASP A 48 -19.48 -22.61 -9.24
C ASP A 48 -18.03 -22.09 -9.08
N ALA A 49 -17.66 -21.72 -7.85
CA ALA A 49 -16.29 -21.29 -7.53
C ALA A 49 -15.24 -22.40 -7.74
N ALA A 50 -15.56 -23.64 -7.38
CA ALA A 50 -14.66 -24.78 -7.57
C ALA A 50 -14.48 -25.13 -9.05
N CYS A 51 -15.55 -25.07 -9.85
CA CYS A 51 -15.50 -25.26 -11.30
C CYS A 51 -14.60 -24.22 -11.97
N VAL A 52 -14.78 -22.93 -11.66
CA VAL A 52 -13.95 -21.85 -12.21
C VAL A 52 -12.46 -22.03 -11.87
N LEU A 53 -12.15 -22.49 -10.65
CA LEU A 53 -10.78 -22.78 -10.25
C LEU A 53 -10.19 -23.98 -11.00
N ALA A 54 -10.97 -25.06 -11.20
CA ALA A 54 -10.55 -26.22 -11.97
C ALA A 54 -10.26 -25.86 -13.43
N ASP A 55 -11.16 -25.11 -14.07
CA ASP A 55 -11.00 -24.62 -15.44
C ASP A 55 -9.74 -23.75 -15.61
N SER A 56 -9.38 -22.99 -14.57
CA SER A 56 -8.20 -22.13 -14.59
C SER A 56 -6.87 -22.87 -14.40
N CYS A 57 -6.91 -24.09 -13.85
CA CYS A 57 -5.70 -24.88 -13.51
C CYS A 57 -5.35 -25.91 -14.59
N GLU A 58 -6.27 -26.21 -15.51
CA GLU A 58 -6.09 -27.27 -16.51
C GLU A 58 -4.88 -27.02 -17.44
N PRO A 59 -3.81 -27.84 -17.38
CA PRO A 59 -2.58 -27.59 -18.13
C PRO A 59 -2.73 -27.86 -19.64
N GLN A 60 -3.71 -28.67 -20.05
CA GLN A 60 -3.80 -29.23 -21.42
C GLN A 60 -4.49 -28.31 -22.44
N ALA A 61 -5.14 -27.22 -22.02
CA ALA A 61 -5.91 -26.32 -22.89
C ALA A 61 -5.31 -24.90 -22.94
N SER A 62 -3.99 -24.81 -22.85
CA SER A 62 -3.22 -23.61 -22.45
C SER A 62 -3.34 -22.40 -23.39
N PHE A 63 -3.88 -22.55 -24.61
CA PHE A 63 -4.11 -21.43 -25.54
C PHE A 63 -5.55 -20.92 -25.54
N PHE A 64 -6.56 -21.81 -25.43
CA PHE A 64 -7.98 -21.44 -25.45
C PHE A 64 -8.51 -21.05 -24.06
N ASN A 65 -8.09 -21.75 -23.00
CA ASN A 65 -8.55 -21.46 -21.63
C ASN A 65 -7.84 -20.26 -21.00
N ALA A 66 -6.59 -20.00 -21.40
CA ALA A 66 -5.91 -18.77 -21.00
C ALA A 66 -6.67 -17.53 -21.49
N ALA A 67 -7.24 -17.58 -22.71
CA ALA A 67 -8.08 -16.51 -23.23
C ALA A 67 -9.39 -16.34 -22.44
N ARG A 68 -9.99 -17.44 -21.94
CA ARG A 68 -11.23 -17.40 -21.15
C ARG A 68 -11.10 -16.66 -19.82
N PHE A 69 -9.89 -16.49 -19.28
CA PHE A 69 -9.62 -15.73 -18.06
C PHE A 69 -8.75 -14.49 -18.32
N THR A 70 -8.80 -13.96 -19.55
CA THR A 70 -8.17 -12.67 -19.89
C THR A 70 -9.15 -11.52 -19.74
N LEU A 71 -8.67 -10.45 -19.11
CA LEU A 71 -9.40 -9.19 -19.00
C LEU A 71 -8.40 -8.06 -19.29
N ASP A 72 -8.75 -7.16 -20.22
CA ASP A 72 -7.86 -6.13 -20.77
C ASP A 72 -6.48 -6.66 -21.20
N ASN A 73 -6.48 -7.77 -21.96
CA ASN A 73 -5.27 -8.44 -22.47
C ASN A 73 -4.30 -8.95 -21.38
N ARG A 74 -4.77 -9.09 -20.13
CA ARG A 74 -4.01 -9.69 -19.04
C ARG A 74 -4.68 -10.95 -18.54
N THR A 75 -3.91 -12.01 -18.41
CA THR A 75 -4.37 -13.27 -17.80
C THR A 75 -4.52 -13.09 -16.28
N MET A 76 -5.73 -13.36 -15.80
CA MET A 76 -6.00 -13.43 -14.36
C MET A 76 -5.46 -14.75 -13.82
N HIS A 77 -4.88 -14.70 -12.62
CA HIS A 77 -4.48 -15.90 -11.90
C HIS A 77 -5.48 -16.08 -10.77
N LEU A 78 -6.21 -17.19 -10.78
CA LEU A 78 -7.25 -17.48 -9.80
C LEU A 78 -6.69 -18.41 -8.72
N SER A 79 -7.07 -18.14 -7.48
CA SER A 79 -6.69 -18.95 -6.32
C SER A 79 -7.80 -18.86 -5.29
N MET A 80 -7.98 -19.91 -4.49
CA MET A 80 -8.97 -19.91 -3.41
C MET A 80 -8.72 -18.74 -2.46
N ALA A 81 -9.78 -17.99 -2.14
CA ALA A 81 -9.69 -16.90 -1.18
C ALA A 81 -9.62 -17.47 0.24
N ILE A 82 -8.62 -17.01 0.99
CA ILE A 82 -8.40 -17.39 2.39
C ILE A 82 -9.06 -16.34 3.28
N SER A 83 -9.65 -16.75 4.40
CA SER A 83 -10.28 -15.83 5.34
C SER A 83 -9.25 -14.90 6.01
N ARG A 84 -9.72 -13.76 6.54
CA ARG A 84 -8.84 -12.81 7.23
C ARG A 84 -8.14 -13.43 8.45
N GLU A 85 -8.83 -14.31 9.17
CA GLU A 85 -8.33 -14.99 10.37
C GLU A 85 -7.21 -15.97 10.02
N GLU A 86 -7.43 -16.82 9.01
CA GLU A 86 -6.41 -17.74 8.49
C GLU A 86 -5.19 -16.98 7.93
N VAL A 87 -5.40 -15.85 7.25
CA VAL A 87 -4.31 -14.98 6.78
C VAL A 87 -3.49 -14.44 7.96
N GLN A 88 -4.12 -14.13 9.10
CA GLN A 88 -3.40 -13.68 10.30
C GLN A 88 -2.58 -14.82 10.92
N GLN A 89 -3.13 -16.04 10.97
CA GLN A 89 -2.45 -17.23 11.47
C GLN A 89 -1.28 -17.67 10.57
N LEU A 90 -1.44 -17.58 9.24
CA LEU A 90 -0.37 -17.85 8.26
C LEU A 90 0.78 -16.84 8.36
N LYS A 91 0.49 -15.60 8.78
CA LYS A 91 1.53 -14.59 9.00
C LYS A 91 2.29 -14.82 10.31
N SER A 92 1.61 -15.22 11.38
CA SER A 92 2.27 -15.53 12.65
C SER A 92 3.16 -16.78 12.54
N THR A 93 2.75 -17.79 11.78
CA THR A 93 3.54 -19.02 11.54
C THR A 93 4.70 -18.82 10.58
N LYS A 94 4.60 -17.95 9.57
CA LYS A 94 5.74 -17.61 8.69
C LYS A 94 6.86 -16.88 9.43
N ASN A 95 6.55 -16.13 10.49
CA ASN A 95 7.57 -15.46 11.30
C ASN A 95 8.43 -16.43 12.12
N THR A 96 7.96 -17.65 12.40
CA THR A 96 8.71 -18.65 13.19
C THR A 96 9.45 -19.68 12.34
N THR A 97 9.20 -19.76 11.03
CA THR A 97 9.79 -20.79 10.14
C THR A 97 10.73 -20.24 9.07
N ALA A 98 10.87 -18.92 8.95
CA ALA A 98 11.77 -18.27 8.00
C ALA A 98 13.26 -18.21 8.46
N GLU A 99 13.65 -18.98 9.47
CA GLU A 99 15.02 -19.02 10.02
C GLU A 99 15.97 -20.04 9.35
N SER A 100 15.55 -20.82 8.34
CA SER A 100 16.36 -21.97 7.86
C SER A 100 16.93 -21.91 6.44
N THR A 101 16.78 -20.82 5.67
CA THR A 101 17.44 -20.71 4.34
C THR A 101 17.86 -19.27 4.02
N ASP A 102 19.00 -18.83 4.58
CA ASP A 102 20.05 -18.00 3.95
C ASP A 102 20.93 -17.37 5.05
N SER A 103 22.00 -18.06 5.44
CA SER A 103 22.82 -17.81 6.63
C SER A 103 23.76 -16.59 6.56
N ASN A 104 23.52 -15.63 5.65
CA ASN A 104 24.41 -14.47 5.48
C ASN A 104 23.72 -13.10 5.33
N ARG A 105 22.42 -12.98 5.62
CA ARG A 105 21.77 -11.67 5.80
C ARG A 105 21.67 -11.31 7.28
N PRO A 106 22.12 -10.12 7.71
CA PRO A 106 21.93 -9.69 9.09
C PRO A 106 20.43 -9.62 9.39
N ALA A 107 20.04 -10.09 10.58
CA ALA A 107 18.68 -10.03 11.09
C ALA A 107 18.21 -8.56 11.21
N LEU A 108 17.60 -8.06 10.14
CA LEU A 108 16.92 -6.78 10.11
C LEU A 108 15.47 -7.00 10.55
N ASN A 109 14.96 -6.11 11.41
CA ASN A 109 13.65 -6.28 12.03
C ASN A 109 12.56 -6.34 10.96
N GLN A 110 11.42 -6.96 11.25
CA GLN A 110 10.29 -7.06 10.32
C GLN A 110 9.81 -5.69 9.78
N ALA A 111 10.04 -4.61 10.53
CA ALA A 111 9.86 -3.23 10.06
C ALA A 111 10.78 -2.89 8.87
N ASP A 112 12.06 -3.25 8.96
CA ASP A 112 13.11 -2.95 7.97
C ASP A 112 12.88 -3.69 6.63
N HIS A 113 12.33 -4.91 6.65
CA HIS A 113 11.92 -5.61 5.42
C HIS A 113 10.67 -5.03 4.75
N LEU A 114 9.74 -4.45 5.52
CA LEU A 114 8.59 -3.69 4.98
C LEU A 114 9.03 -2.34 4.37
N HIS A 115 10.14 -1.77 4.84
CA HIS A 115 10.72 -0.53 4.34
C HIS A 115 11.37 -0.65 2.95
N GLN A 116 11.78 -1.85 2.53
CA GLN A 116 12.55 -2.03 1.29
C GLN A 116 11.71 -2.22 0.02
N THR A 117 10.43 -2.62 0.13
CA THR A 117 9.63 -3.07 -1.03
C THR A 117 8.39 -2.21 -1.34
N GLY A 118 8.13 -1.16 -0.55
CA GLY A 118 6.96 -0.30 -0.70
C GLY A 118 7.31 1.16 -0.99
N ARG A 119 6.35 1.92 -1.55
CA ARG A 119 6.47 3.36 -1.82
C ARG A 119 6.49 4.25 -0.55
N ASN A 120 6.72 3.67 0.62
CA ASN A 120 6.68 4.31 1.95
C ASN A 120 5.44 5.18 2.23
N LEU A 121 4.28 4.76 1.70
CA LEU A 121 3.02 5.52 1.77
C LEU A 121 2.51 5.76 3.19
N HIS A 122 2.92 4.95 4.17
CA HIS A 122 2.56 5.16 5.57
C HIS A 122 3.11 6.49 6.12
N LEU A 123 4.32 6.88 5.69
CA LEU A 123 4.93 8.18 6.02
C LEU A 123 4.12 9.36 5.46
N ALA A 124 3.22 9.12 4.50
CA ALA A 124 2.34 10.16 3.99
C ALA A 124 1.39 10.70 5.07
N ARG A 125 1.02 9.85 6.04
CA ARG A 125 0.00 10.10 7.07
C ARG A 125 0.59 10.67 8.36
N VAL A 126 1.88 10.46 8.59
CA VAL A 126 2.58 10.96 9.78
C VAL A 126 2.64 12.49 9.75
N GLY A 127 2.38 13.15 10.88
CA GLY A 127 2.43 14.61 11.00
C GLY A 127 1.24 15.37 10.40
N LEU A 128 0.17 14.68 10.01
CA LEU A 128 -1.06 15.32 9.53
C LEU A 128 -1.85 15.95 10.69
N ILE A 129 -1.92 17.28 10.72
CA ILE A 129 -2.78 18.03 11.64
C ILE A 129 -4.15 18.22 10.98
N ARG A 130 -5.22 17.74 11.61
CA ARG A 130 -6.60 17.92 11.14
C ARG A 130 -7.23 19.13 11.85
N PRO A 131 -8.07 19.92 11.16
CA PRO A 131 -8.82 20.99 11.81
C PRO A 131 -9.68 20.41 12.95
N GLY A 132 -9.67 21.06 14.11
CA GLY A 132 -10.41 20.64 15.30
C GLY A 132 -9.76 19.54 16.15
N THR A 133 -8.53 19.13 15.84
CA THR A 133 -7.75 18.24 16.75
C THR A 133 -6.95 19.04 17.76
N ALA A 134 -6.53 18.43 18.88
CA ALA A 134 -5.67 19.09 19.87
C ALA A 134 -4.36 19.63 19.25
N ALA A 135 -3.83 18.93 18.23
CA ALA A 135 -2.66 19.39 17.48
C ALA A 135 -2.92 20.64 16.62
N ALA A 136 -4.19 21.04 16.42
CA ALA A 136 -4.60 22.25 15.73
C ALA A 136 -4.81 23.44 16.68
N GLU A 137 -4.75 23.25 18.00
CA GLU A 137 -4.89 24.31 18.98
C GLU A 137 -3.71 25.29 18.87
N GLY A 138 -3.99 26.58 18.75
CA GLY A 138 -2.97 27.63 18.60
C GLY A 138 -2.55 27.94 17.16
N LEU A 139 -3.10 27.26 16.15
CA LEU A 139 -2.84 27.56 14.74
C LEU A 139 -3.87 28.54 14.16
N THR A 140 -3.38 29.47 13.33
CA THR A 140 -4.26 30.42 12.63
C THR A 140 -5.00 29.74 11.48
N ALA A 141 -6.17 30.27 11.11
CA ALA A 141 -6.95 29.76 9.97
C ALA A 141 -6.15 29.77 8.66
N GLN A 142 -5.29 30.77 8.46
CA GLN A 142 -4.40 30.86 7.30
C GLN A 142 -3.38 29.70 7.28
N ASP A 143 -2.81 29.35 8.42
CA ASP A 143 -1.81 28.28 8.50
C ASP A 143 -2.43 26.88 8.34
N LEU A 144 -3.67 26.70 8.82
CA LEU A 144 -4.45 25.50 8.54
C LEU A 144 -4.75 25.34 7.04
N ALA A 145 -5.18 26.42 6.37
CA ALA A 145 -5.43 26.42 4.92
C ALA A 145 -4.15 26.09 4.12
N LYS A 146 -2.99 26.65 4.51
CA LYS A 146 -1.70 26.30 3.89
C LYS A 146 -1.39 24.81 4.04
N ARG A 147 -1.59 24.23 5.23
CA ARG A 147 -1.37 22.77 5.43
C ARG A 147 -2.32 21.94 4.58
N GLU A 148 -3.59 22.33 4.50
CA GLU A 148 -4.56 21.61 3.67
C GLU A 148 -4.16 21.60 2.19
N ALA A 149 -3.71 22.75 1.65
CA ALA A 149 -3.20 22.84 0.28
C ALA A 149 -1.99 21.93 0.03
N LEU A 150 -1.03 21.89 0.97
CA LEU A 150 0.15 21.01 0.89
C LEU A 150 -0.24 19.53 0.88
N LEU A 151 -1.24 19.15 1.67
CA LEU A 151 -1.74 17.79 1.71
C LEU A 151 -2.44 17.41 0.42
N HIS A 152 -3.19 18.33 -0.18
CA HIS A 152 -3.83 18.11 -1.48
C HIS A 152 -2.77 17.89 -2.57
N GLU A 153 -1.74 18.74 -2.64
CA GLU A 153 -0.63 18.60 -3.58
C GLU A 153 0.12 17.27 -3.38
N LYS A 154 0.42 16.91 -2.13
CA LYS A 154 1.06 15.63 -1.76
C LYS A 154 0.21 14.45 -2.21
N LYS A 155 -1.10 14.46 -1.96
CA LYS A 155 -2.02 13.40 -2.40
C LYS A 155 -2.05 13.28 -3.92
N ALA A 156 -2.10 14.41 -4.65
CA ALA A 156 -2.06 14.42 -6.10
C ALA A 156 -0.77 13.78 -6.65
N LYS A 157 0.39 14.12 -6.07
CA LYS A 157 1.69 13.51 -6.42
C LYS A 157 1.71 12.00 -6.14
N LEU A 158 1.19 11.55 -5.00
CA LEU A 158 1.24 10.14 -4.63
C LEU A 158 0.34 9.23 -5.49
N LYS A 159 -0.58 9.79 -6.28
CA LYS A 159 -1.32 9.03 -7.31
C LYS A 159 -0.37 8.36 -8.31
N ASN A 160 0.74 9.01 -8.65
CA ASN A 160 1.72 8.49 -9.62
C ASN A 160 2.56 7.36 -9.01
N PRO A 161 2.55 6.12 -9.55
CA PRO A 161 3.27 4.96 -9.02
C PRO A 161 4.79 5.15 -8.89
N ASN A 162 5.36 6.02 -9.71
CA ASN A 162 6.80 6.29 -9.73
C ASN A 162 7.25 7.28 -8.65
N ILE A 163 6.33 7.82 -7.85
CA ILE A 163 6.65 8.74 -6.75
C ILE A 163 6.76 7.96 -5.43
N PHE A 164 7.90 8.09 -4.77
CA PHE A 164 8.24 7.44 -3.50
C PHE A 164 8.41 8.48 -2.40
N ILE A 165 8.12 8.10 -1.16
CA ILE A 165 8.40 8.94 0.01
C ILE A 165 9.74 8.52 0.60
N SER A 166 10.64 9.49 0.80
CA SER A 166 11.92 9.24 1.46
C SER A 166 11.70 9.02 2.97
N ASP A 167 12.39 8.02 3.48
CA ASP A 167 12.57 7.67 4.90
C ASP A 167 13.60 8.57 5.60
N LEU A 168 14.63 8.99 4.87
CA LEU A 168 15.76 9.75 5.41
C LEU A 168 15.66 11.26 5.20
N ARG A 169 14.71 11.74 4.40
CA ARG A 169 14.60 13.18 4.04
C ARG A 169 13.28 13.76 4.54
N LEU A 170 13.38 14.88 5.27
CA LEU A 170 12.25 15.68 5.71
C LEU A 170 12.23 17.01 4.95
N CYS A 171 11.04 17.48 4.58
CA CYS A 171 10.86 18.81 3.99
C CYS A 171 10.32 19.75 5.06
N LEU A 172 11.13 20.72 5.48
CA LEU A 172 10.70 21.80 6.37
C LEU A 172 10.05 22.90 5.53
N ARG A 173 8.88 23.38 5.97
CA ARG A 173 8.17 24.52 5.37
C ARG A 173 7.85 25.52 6.48
N ASN A 174 7.61 26.77 6.09
CA ASN A 174 7.30 27.87 7.00
C ASN A 174 8.47 28.26 7.93
N LEU A 175 9.68 28.28 7.37
CA LEU A 175 10.86 28.80 8.05
C LEU A 175 10.87 30.34 7.98
N PRO A 176 11.09 31.06 9.10
CA PRO A 176 11.31 32.50 9.08
C PRO A 176 12.53 32.85 8.24
N LEU A 177 12.50 33.99 7.55
CA LEU A 177 13.63 34.43 6.72
C LEU A 177 14.91 34.72 7.52
N THR A 178 14.79 34.92 8.83
CA THR A 178 15.91 35.20 9.73
C THR A 178 16.68 33.94 10.13
N VAL A 179 16.10 32.75 9.92
CA VAL A 179 16.70 31.49 10.38
C VAL A 179 17.79 31.07 9.41
N THR A 180 19.00 30.87 9.93
CA THR A 180 20.15 30.40 9.15
C THR A 180 20.25 28.87 9.18
N ASP A 181 21.04 28.31 8.26
CA ASP A 181 21.29 26.87 8.20
C ASP A 181 22.01 26.36 9.45
N GLU A 182 22.82 27.20 10.10
CA GLU A 182 23.50 26.85 11.36
C GLU A 182 22.49 26.68 12.51
N ASP A 183 21.54 27.61 12.63
CA ASP A 183 20.46 27.54 13.62
C ASP A 183 19.61 26.28 13.40
N LEU A 184 19.27 25.96 12.14
CA LEU A 184 18.52 24.76 11.80
C LEU A 184 19.27 23.49 12.14
N ARG A 185 20.58 23.46 11.86
CA ARG A 185 21.43 22.30 12.20
C ARG A 185 21.50 22.12 13.71
N GLN A 186 21.60 23.21 14.46
CA GLN A 186 21.64 23.16 15.92
C GLN A 186 20.32 22.65 16.50
N ILE A 187 19.18 23.20 16.07
CA ILE A 187 17.84 22.73 16.50
C ILE A 187 17.66 21.24 16.18
N CYS A 188 18.04 20.82 14.96
CA CYS A 188 17.97 19.41 14.57
C CYS A 188 18.90 18.53 15.42
N ALA A 189 20.11 19.02 15.74
CA ALA A 189 21.05 18.31 16.58
C ALA A 189 20.53 18.15 18.01
N ASP A 190 19.95 19.20 18.59
CA ASP A 190 19.39 19.18 19.93
C ASP A 190 18.27 18.15 20.05
N ILE A 191 17.32 18.14 19.10
CA ILE A 191 16.21 17.16 19.05
C ILE A 191 16.73 15.72 18.89
N LEU A 192 17.84 15.53 18.18
CA LEU A 192 18.41 14.19 17.91
C LEU A 192 19.38 13.70 19.00
N SER A 193 19.96 14.61 19.77
CA SER A 193 20.99 14.33 20.79
C SER A 193 20.49 13.40 21.90
N ASP A 194 19.20 13.45 22.19
CA ASP A 194 18.53 12.69 23.25
C ASP A 194 18.47 11.17 22.98
N LYS A 195 18.86 10.72 21.76
CA LYS A 195 18.73 9.32 21.32
C LYS A 195 20.04 8.53 21.19
N GLY A 196 21.14 8.97 21.83
CA GLY A 196 22.35 8.17 22.06
C GLY A 196 23.12 7.69 20.81
N LYS A 197 22.78 8.18 19.61
CA LYS A 197 23.45 7.84 18.35
C LYS A 197 23.96 9.12 17.70
N LYS A 198 25.27 9.21 17.44
CA LYS A 198 25.86 10.29 16.63
C LYS A 198 25.28 10.21 15.22
N ARG A 199 24.66 11.29 14.75
CA ARG A 199 24.04 11.39 13.41
C ARG A 199 24.66 12.56 12.67
N ARG A 200 25.03 12.35 11.40
CA ARG A 200 25.51 13.41 10.52
C ARG A 200 24.31 14.14 9.93
N ILE A 201 24.18 15.43 10.24
CA ILE A 201 23.20 16.32 9.61
C ILE A 201 23.90 16.93 8.40
N THR A 202 23.39 16.62 7.21
CA THR A 202 23.89 17.11 5.92
C THR A 202 22.88 18.02 5.27
#